data_AF-A0A523XC86-F1
#
_entry.id   AF-A0A523XC86-F1
#
_cell.length_a   1.000
_cell.length_b   1.000
_cell.length_c   1.000
_cell.angle_alpha   90.00
_cell.angle_beta   90.00
_cell.angle_gamma   90.00
#
_symmetry.space_group_name_H-M   'P 1'
#
loop_
_entity.id
_entity.type
_entity.pdbx_description
1 polymer ?
#
loop_
_entity_poly.entity_id
_entity_poly.type
_entity_poly.pdbx_seq_one_letter_code
_entity_poly.pdbx_strand_id
1 'polypeptide(L)'
;MTKQMKKTERIDAHVSARKLVRDFRVISNRILYFASRGVLRYDFMREVSNILIDFSGCDSVELRLKAHDNCYRFELESSTRKAPRFEIMNCVRNEDGGVIPCSGDDSSLECLCRDILSGKIDRTLPFFTKNGSYWTGDLENTLTIFSESGACHYNINQSKNYRSLAIIPLVEDDEKIGLMLLKSKEDNYFTEEEIDFYEDLGETLVVATSYRMAQVGLRERVKELTCLYGISRLAEKTSTTLEEILQGIVELLPPAWLYPEIACARIIIDGNSYITENFQDGPQKQKADIVVEGEHRGVVEMVYTVEKIELDEGPFLKEERKLIDTIAREVALKIEKRHAEDERIKLQEQLRHADRLATIGQLSAGVAHELNEPLSNILGFAQLIKKYPKLSEQTRKDVEKIVKASLHAREVIKKLMIFARQMPPQKTQVNLNRIVEEGLYFLES
;
A
#
# COMPACT_ATOMS: atom_id res chain seq x y z
N MET A 1 37.19 -16.83 -63.76
CA MET A 1 37.24 -16.12 -62.45
C MET A 1 35.86 -15.85 -61.83
N THR A 2 34.74 -16.05 -62.54
CA THR A 2 33.37 -15.67 -62.11
C THR A 2 32.62 -16.69 -61.23
N LYS A 3 33.10 -17.95 -61.12
CA LYS A 3 32.48 -18.99 -60.26
C LYS A 3 33.09 -19.10 -58.87
N GLN A 4 34.31 -18.59 -58.68
CA GLN A 4 35.06 -18.69 -57.43
C GLN A 4 34.75 -17.49 -56.51
N MET A 5 34.62 -16.27 -57.04
CA MET A 5 34.11 -15.10 -56.29
C MET A 5 32.68 -15.31 -55.76
N LYS A 6 31.75 -15.80 -56.59
CA LYS A 6 30.37 -16.14 -56.16
C LYS A 6 30.29 -17.24 -55.09
N LYS A 7 31.33 -18.06 -54.96
CA LYS A 7 31.39 -19.13 -53.95
C LYS A 7 31.97 -18.60 -52.63
N THR A 8 32.94 -17.69 -52.68
CA THR A 8 33.50 -17.00 -51.51
C THR A 8 32.48 -16.04 -50.88
N GLU A 9 31.80 -15.20 -51.66
CA GLU A 9 30.70 -14.34 -51.17
C GLU A 9 29.56 -15.15 -50.51
N ARG A 10 29.20 -16.31 -51.07
CA ARG A 10 28.19 -17.21 -50.48
C ARG A 10 28.66 -17.89 -49.20
N ILE A 11 29.96 -18.12 -49.03
CA ILE A 11 30.53 -18.72 -47.81
C ILE A 11 30.62 -17.65 -46.71
N ASP A 12 31.06 -16.43 -47.05
CA ASP A 12 31.15 -15.31 -46.10
C ASP A 12 29.77 -14.85 -45.62
N ALA A 13 28.77 -14.77 -46.51
CA ALA A 13 27.38 -14.52 -46.12
C ALA A 13 26.82 -15.66 -45.25
N HIS A 14 27.13 -16.92 -45.53
CA HIS A 14 26.71 -18.06 -44.69
C HIS A 14 27.37 -18.07 -43.30
N VAL A 15 28.62 -17.62 -43.19
CA VAL A 15 29.33 -17.49 -41.92
C VAL A 15 28.81 -16.29 -41.12
N SER A 16 28.52 -15.17 -41.79
CA SER A 16 27.89 -13.97 -41.20
C SER A 16 26.50 -14.28 -40.64
N ALA A 17 25.62 -14.90 -41.45
CA ALA A 17 24.28 -15.29 -41.02
C ALA A 17 24.28 -16.31 -39.86
N ARG A 18 25.21 -17.29 -39.85
CA ARG A 18 25.35 -18.22 -38.71
C ARG A 18 25.83 -17.54 -37.44
N LYS A 19 26.65 -16.50 -37.56
CA LYS A 19 27.11 -15.69 -36.43
C LYS A 19 25.94 -14.87 -35.87
N LEU A 20 25.20 -14.16 -36.73
CA LEU A 20 23.99 -13.41 -36.35
C LEU A 20 22.95 -14.29 -35.64
N VAL A 21 22.66 -15.49 -36.17
CA VAL A 21 21.72 -16.43 -35.51
C VAL A 21 22.20 -16.89 -34.13
N ARG A 22 23.51 -17.16 -33.99
CA ARG A 22 24.08 -17.55 -32.69
C ARG A 22 24.00 -16.38 -31.71
N ASP A 23 24.32 -15.19 -32.18
CA ASP A 23 24.36 -13.98 -31.38
C ASP A 23 22.95 -13.56 -30.95
N PHE A 24 21.94 -13.71 -31.82
CA PHE A 24 20.54 -13.52 -31.51
C PHE A 24 20.14 -14.34 -30.28
N ARG A 25 20.38 -15.66 -30.31
CA ARG A 25 20.05 -16.56 -29.20
C ARG A 25 20.72 -16.14 -27.89
N VAL A 26 21.96 -15.66 -27.94
CA VAL A 26 22.69 -15.21 -26.75
C VAL A 26 22.08 -13.92 -26.19
N ILE A 27 21.81 -12.95 -27.05
CA ILE A 27 21.24 -11.65 -26.66
C ILE A 27 19.81 -11.82 -26.14
N SER A 28 18.95 -12.51 -26.90
CA SER A 28 17.55 -12.74 -26.52
C SER A 28 17.45 -13.42 -25.16
N ASN A 29 18.29 -14.43 -24.89
CA ASN A 29 18.34 -15.07 -23.58
C ASN A 29 18.77 -14.11 -22.46
N ARG A 30 19.74 -13.21 -22.71
CA ARG A 30 20.17 -12.22 -21.71
C ARG A 30 19.07 -11.21 -21.42
N ILE A 31 18.41 -10.67 -22.45
CA ILE A 31 17.29 -9.74 -22.31
C ILE A 31 16.17 -10.38 -21.49
N LEU A 32 15.75 -11.60 -21.87
CA LEU A 32 14.71 -12.35 -21.15
C LEU A 32 15.11 -12.70 -19.71
N TYR A 33 16.38 -13.04 -19.47
CA TYR A 33 16.91 -13.27 -18.12
C TYR A 33 16.79 -12.02 -17.24
N PHE A 34 17.14 -10.83 -17.74
CA PHE A 34 16.96 -9.61 -16.95
C PHE A 34 15.49 -9.27 -16.71
N ALA A 35 14.62 -9.50 -17.70
CA ALA A 35 13.18 -9.38 -17.52
C ALA A 35 12.63 -10.30 -16.42
N SER A 36 13.15 -11.53 -16.32
CA SER A 36 12.70 -12.52 -15.33
C SER A 36 13.10 -12.20 -13.90
N ARG A 37 14.00 -11.24 -13.65
CA ARG A 37 14.48 -10.89 -12.30
C ARG A 37 13.57 -9.93 -11.55
N GLY A 38 12.49 -9.45 -12.17
CA GLY A 38 11.58 -8.47 -11.55
C GLY A 38 12.29 -7.19 -11.12
N VAL A 39 13.26 -6.74 -11.92
CA VAL A 39 14.00 -5.49 -11.70
C VAL A 39 13.17 -4.28 -12.17
N LEU A 40 13.52 -3.12 -11.63
CA LEU A 40 12.90 -1.85 -11.97
C LEU A 40 13.13 -1.50 -13.45
N ARG A 41 12.26 -0.68 -14.04
CA ARG A 41 12.33 -0.33 -15.46
C ARG A 41 13.69 0.28 -15.81
N TYR A 42 14.18 1.22 -15.01
CA TYR A 42 15.48 1.86 -15.23
C TYR A 42 16.63 0.85 -15.31
N ASP A 43 16.71 -0.10 -14.35
CA ASP A 43 17.75 -1.12 -14.35
C ASP A 43 17.64 -2.04 -15.56
N PHE A 44 16.42 -2.46 -15.91
CA PHE A 44 16.19 -3.27 -17.11
C PHE A 44 16.64 -2.55 -18.37
N MET A 45 16.21 -1.30 -18.56
CA MET A 45 16.57 -0.50 -19.74
C MET A 45 18.07 -0.24 -19.82
N ARG A 46 18.74 -0.01 -18.67
CA ARG A 46 20.19 0.12 -18.62
C ARG A 46 20.90 -1.15 -19.07
N GLU A 47 20.51 -2.31 -18.56
CA GLU A 47 21.14 -3.58 -18.94
C GLU A 47 20.87 -3.93 -20.41
N VAL A 48 19.65 -3.73 -20.89
CA VAL A 48 19.30 -3.94 -22.31
C VAL A 48 20.11 -3.00 -23.21
N SER A 49 20.18 -1.71 -22.88
CA SER A 49 20.95 -0.74 -23.67
C SER A 49 22.44 -1.08 -23.70
N ASN A 50 23.01 -1.54 -22.58
CA ASN A 50 24.40 -2.01 -22.55
C ASN A 50 24.60 -3.23 -23.46
N ILE A 51 23.68 -4.21 -23.44
CA ILE A 51 23.73 -5.38 -24.34
C ILE A 51 23.68 -4.93 -25.80
N LEU A 52 22.77 -4.00 -26.13
CA LEU A 52 22.62 -3.48 -27.49
C LEU A 52 23.86 -2.73 -27.95
N ILE A 53 24.47 -1.86 -27.13
CA ILE A 53 25.74 -1.18 -27.48
C ILE A 53 26.87 -2.19 -27.67
N ASP A 54 27.04 -3.14 -26.74
CA ASP A 54 28.12 -4.13 -26.80
C ASP A 54 28.04 -4.99 -28.06
N PHE A 55 26.82 -5.30 -28.49
CA PHE A 55 26.61 -6.12 -29.66
C PHE A 55 26.67 -5.32 -30.96
N SER A 56 25.94 -4.21 -31.03
CA SER A 56 25.82 -3.42 -32.24
C SER A 56 27.09 -2.65 -32.58
N GLY A 57 27.95 -2.38 -31.60
CA GLY A 57 29.10 -1.48 -31.76
C GLY A 57 28.72 0.00 -31.96
N CYS A 58 27.42 0.34 -31.87
CA CYS A 58 26.93 1.69 -32.08
C CYS A 58 27.45 2.68 -31.04
N ASP A 59 27.56 3.93 -31.46
CA ASP A 59 27.95 5.04 -30.59
C ASP A 59 26.84 5.46 -29.64
N SER A 60 25.57 5.26 -30.02
CA SER A 60 24.42 5.50 -29.15
C SER A 60 23.27 4.55 -29.45
N VAL A 61 22.62 4.10 -28.38
CA VAL A 61 21.36 3.35 -28.40
C VAL A 61 20.34 4.16 -27.63
N GLU A 62 19.20 4.42 -28.24
CA GLU A 62 18.08 5.11 -27.61
C GLU A 62 16.82 4.23 -27.69
N LEU A 63 16.22 3.95 -26.54
CA LEU A 63 14.97 3.22 -26.43
C LEU A 63 13.86 4.18 -25.98
N ARG A 64 12.77 4.20 -26.73
CA ARG A 64 11.56 4.94 -26.40
C ARG A 64 10.43 3.95 -26.19
N LEU A 65 9.81 3.99 -25.02
CA LEU A 65 8.73 3.06 -24.66
C LEU A 65 7.56 3.83 -24.06
N LYS A 66 6.34 3.45 -24.45
CA LYS A 66 5.10 3.82 -23.76
C LYS A 66 4.90 2.91 -22.55
N ALA A 67 4.45 3.48 -21.43
CA ALA A 67 3.86 2.70 -20.34
C ALA A 67 2.70 3.47 -19.72
N HIS A 68 1.47 2.93 -19.85
CA HIS A 68 0.22 3.59 -19.47
C HIS A 68 0.09 4.97 -20.15
N ASP A 69 -0.01 6.05 -19.36
CA ASP A 69 -0.14 7.44 -19.84
C ASP A 69 1.21 8.14 -20.07
N ASN A 70 2.33 7.52 -19.67
CA ASN A 70 3.65 8.12 -19.73
C ASN A 70 4.51 7.48 -20.84
N CYS A 71 5.51 8.22 -21.33
CA CYS A 71 6.53 7.72 -22.23
C CYS A 71 7.90 7.95 -21.64
N TYR A 72 8.78 7.00 -21.92
CA TYR A 72 10.11 6.95 -21.35
C TYR A 72 11.11 6.97 -22.49
N ARG A 73 12.10 7.84 -22.38
CA ARG A 73 13.26 7.86 -23.25
C ARG A 73 14.48 7.45 -22.43
N PHE A 74 15.18 6.44 -22.92
CA PHE A 74 16.41 5.96 -22.35
C PHE A 74 17.49 6.00 -23.43
N GLU A 75 18.46 6.89 -23.29
CA GLU A 75 19.58 7.02 -24.23
C GLU A 75 20.90 6.70 -23.54
N LEU A 76 21.66 5.79 -24.14
CA LEU A 76 22.97 5.37 -23.67
C LEU A 76 23.98 5.62 -24.79
N GLU A 77 25.01 6.39 -24.50
CA GLU A 77 26.15 6.55 -25.41
C GLU A 77 27.30 5.61 -25.00
N SER A 78 28.03 5.11 -26.01
CA SER A 78 29.20 4.26 -25.81
C SER A 78 30.30 4.95 -24.99
N SER A 79 30.37 6.28 -25.06
CA SER A 79 31.35 7.13 -24.36
C SER A 79 31.00 7.34 -22.88
N THR A 80 29.71 7.37 -22.52
CA THR A 80 29.20 7.72 -21.20
C THR A 80 28.41 6.59 -20.54
N ARG A 81 28.79 5.32 -20.78
CA ARG A 81 28.05 4.12 -20.30
C ARG A 81 27.65 4.11 -18.81
N LYS A 82 28.30 4.90 -17.96
CA LYS A 82 27.98 5.03 -16.52
C LYS A 82 26.87 6.03 -16.19
N ALA A 83 26.48 6.88 -17.13
CA ALA A 83 25.49 7.95 -16.97
C ALA A 83 24.49 7.97 -18.14
N PRO A 84 23.62 6.95 -18.26
CA PRO A 84 22.54 6.97 -19.24
C PRO A 84 21.63 8.18 -19.00
N ARG A 85 21.12 8.75 -20.09
CA ARG A 85 20.11 9.80 -20.04
C ARG A 85 18.74 9.13 -19.98
N PHE A 86 18.05 9.32 -18.87
CA PHE A 86 16.68 8.83 -18.67
C PHE A 86 15.74 10.00 -18.49
N GLU A 87 14.67 10.03 -19.29
CA GLU A 87 13.69 11.12 -19.29
C GLU A 87 12.26 10.56 -19.37
N ILE A 88 11.37 11.15 -18.56
CA ILE A 88 9.93 10.99 -18.71
C ILE A 88 9.48 12.07 -19.70
N MET A 89 9.01 11.65 -20.87
CA MET A 89 8.63 12.56 -21.95
C MET A 89 7.16 12.97 -21.83
N ASN A 90 6.88 14.24 -22.15
CA ASN A 90 5.52 14.69 -22.44
C ASN A 90 5.11 14.16 -23.82
N CYS A 91 4.40 13.05 -23.83
CA CYS A 91 4.00 12.38 -25.06
C CYS A 91 2.94 13.15 -25.84
N VAL A 92 2.97 13.03 -27.16
CA VAL A 92 1.89 13.48 -28.04
C VAL A 92 0.76 12.45 -28.02
N ARG A 93 -0.49 12.89 -28.10
CA ARG A 93 -1.65 11.99 -28.30
C ARG A 93 -1.99 11.91 -29.79
N ASN A 94 -2.30 10.72 -30.28
CA ASN A 94 -2.82 10.50 -31.63
C ASN A 94 -4.28 11.00 -31.74
N GLU A 95 -4.85 10.95 -32.95
CA GLU A 95 -6.23 11.38 -33.23
C GLU A 95 -7.27 10.57 -32.42
N ASP A 96 -6.94 9.33 -32.06
CA ASP A 96 -7.77 8.43 -31.24
C ASP A 96 -7.53 8.59 -29.71
N GLY A 97 -6.70 9.55 -29.29
CA GLY A 97 -6.36 9.82 -27.88
C GLY A 97 -5.28 8.92 -27.26
N GLY A 98 -4.76 7.95 -28.01
CA GLY A 98 -3.64 7.07 -27.68
C GLY A 98 -2.29 7.79 -27.62
N VAL A 99 -1.44 7.38 -26.69
CA VAL A 99 -0.17 8.05 -26.38
C VAL A 99 0.95 7.59 -27.32
N ILE A 100 1.70 8.52 -27.92
CA ILE A 100 2.84 8.27 -28.81
C ILE A 100 4.15 8.60 -28.07
N PRO A 101 5.13 7.67 -27.98
CA PRO A 101 6.43 7.88 -27.34
C PRO A 101 7.39 8.75 -28.18
N CYS A 102 6.97 9.96 -28.50
CA CYS A 102 7.76 11.02 -29.12
C CYS A 102 7.51 12.35 -28.42
N SER A 103 8.48 13.25 -28.52
CA SER A 103 8.31 14.60 -27.99
C SER A 103 7.36 15.41 -28.90
N GLY A 104 6.77 16.45 -28.31
CA GLY A 104 5.98 17.43 -29.05
C GLY A 104 6.81 18.43 -29.86
N ASP A 105 8.15 18.31 -29.86
CA ASP A 105 9.02 19.17 -30.65
C ASP A 105 8.84 18.89 -32.16
N ASP A 106 9.00 19.93 -32.96
CA ASP A 106 8.87 19.91 -34.43
C ASP A 106 10.22 19.64 -35.11
N SER A 107 11.22 19.13 -34.36
CA SER A 107 12.47 18.67 -34.95
C SER A 107 12.22 17.55 -35.95
N SER A 108 12.99 17.52 -37.04
CA SER A 108 12.78 16.54 -38.11
C SER A 108 12.90 15.09 -37.65
N LEU A 109 13.76 14.80 -36.66
CA LEU A 109 13.85 13.46 -36.10
C LEU A 109 12.56 13.07 -35.35
N GLU A 110 12.00 13.98 -34.55
CA GLU A 110 10.77 13.72 -33.80
C GLU A 110 9.56 13.59 -34.71
N CYS A 111 9.48 14.37 -35.79
CA CYS A 111 8.45 14.20 -36.81
C CYS A 111 8.56 12.83 -37.51
N LEU A 112 9.77 12.41 -37.93
CA LEU A 112 9.97 11.09 -38.53
C LEU A 112 9.56 9.97 -37.57
N CYS A 113 10.00 10.04 -36.31
CA CYS A 113 9.63 9.07 -35.29
C CYS A 113 8.10 9.00 -35.08
N ARG A 114 7.42 10.15 -35.11
CA ARG A 114 5.94 10.25 -35.00
C ARG A 114 5.24 9.63 -36.19
N ASP A 115 5.76 9.83 -37.40
CA ASP A 115 5.19 9.25 -38.62
C ASP A 115 5.39 7.73 -38.65
N ILE A 116 6.56 7.24 -38.22
CA ILE A 116 6.82 5.81 -38.04
C ILE A 116 5.84 5.23 -37.03
N LEU A 117 5.66 5.86 -35.87
CA LEU A 117 4.76 5.38 -34.82
C LEU A 117 3.27 5.45 -35.20
N SER A 118 2.86 6.47 -35.95
CA SER A 118 1.46 6.61 -36.41
C SER A 118 1.12 5.71 -37.60
N GLY A 119 2.12 5.10 -38.24
CA GLY A 119 1.90 4.24 -39.40
C GLY A 119 1.50 4.99 -40.67
N LYS A 120 1.64 6.32 -40.69
CA LYS A 120 1.31 7.20 -41.83
C LYS A 120 2.39 7.20 -42.94
N ILE A 121 3.35 6.29 -42.90
CA ILE A 121 4.46 6.20 -43.85
C ILE A 121 4.22 5.09 -44.87
N ASP A 122 4.42 5.42 -46.15
CA ASP A 122 4.49 4.45 -47.23
C ASP A 122 5.78 3.61 -47.12
N ARG A 123 5.59 2.31 -46.82
CA ARG A 123 6.69 1.34 -46.64
C ARG A 123 7.40 0.98 -47.93
N THR A 124 6.91 1.45 -49.09
CA THR A 124 7.55 1.25 -50.39
C THR A 124 8.64 2.29 -50.67
N LEU A 125 8.76 3.31 -49.82
CA LEU A 125 9.79 4.34 -49.92
C LEU A 125 11.20 3.74 -49.69
N PRO A 126 12.23 4.31 -50.33
CA PRO A 126 13.62 3.95 -50.07
C PRO A 126 13.93 4.09 -48.57
N PHE A 127 14.86 3.27 -48.06
CA PHE A 127 15.32 3.28 -46.66
C PHE A 127 14.32 2.71 -45.64
N PHE A 128 13.15 2.23 -46.07
CA PHE A 128 12.20 1.51 -45.23
C PHE A 128 12.21 0.01 -45.48
N THR A 129 12.06 -0.77 -44.41
CA THR A 129 11.84 -2.22 -44.48
C THR A 129 10.35 -2.54 -44.62
N LYS A 130 10.02 -3.80 -44.94
CA LYS A 130 8.64 -4.29 -44.98
C LYS A 130 7.95 -4.22 -43.61
N ASN A 131 8.73 -4.34 -42.54
CA ASN A 131 8.28 -4.27 -41.16
C ASN A 131 8.16 -2.81 -40.67
N GLY A 132 8.55 -1.83 -41.50
CA GLY A 132 8.37 -0.41 -41.23
C GLY A 132 9.51 0.23 -40.44
N SER A 133 10.65 -0.45 -40.31
CA SER A 133 11.89 0.16 -39.82
C SER A 133 12.47 1.11 -40.85
N TYR A 134 13.09 2.17 -40.38
CA TYR A 134 13.78 3.16 -41.19
C TYR A 134 15.28 3.09 -40.93
N TRP A 135 16.13 3.12 -41.97
CA TRP A 135 17.57 3.18 -41.75
C TRP A 135 18.31 3.90 -42.88
N THR A 136 19.33 4.68 -42.52
CA THR A 136 20.21 5.37 -43.47
C THR A 136 21.67 5.27 -43.04
N GLY A 137 22.55 5.16 -44.03
CA GLY A 137 24.00 5.28 -43.88
C GLY A 137 24.54 6.69 -44.05
N ASP A 138 23.67 7.65 -44.38
CA ASP A 138 24.02 9.03 -44.69
C ASP A 138 22.94 9.98 -44.14
N LEU A 139 23.28 10.67 -43.05
CA LEU A 139 22.46 11.72 -42.41
C LEU A 139 22.80 13.13 -42.91
N GLU A 140 23.86 13.30 -43.72
CA GLU A 140 24.23 14.62 -44.25
C GLU A 140 23.29 15.06 -45.38
N ASN A 141 22.74 14.10 -46.14
CA ASN A 141 21.74 14.36 -47.14
C ASN A 141 20.33 14.53 -46.53
N THR A 142 19.63 15.60 -46.92
CA THR A 142 18.25 15.86 -46.47
C THR A 142 17.33 14.76 -46.96
N LEU A 143 16.67 14.06 -46.03
CA LEU A 143 15.70 13.03 -46.35
C LEU A 143 14.40 13.69 -46.80
N THR A 144 14.03 13.47 -48.05
CA THR A 144 12.71 13.81 -48.56
C THR A 144 11.88 12.53 -48.57
N ILE A 145 10.98 12.41 -47.59
CA ILE A 145 10.05 11.28 -47.49
C ILE A 145 8.69 11.81 -47.94
N PHE A 146 8.10 11.17 -48.94
CA PHE A 146 6.80 11.56 -49.46
C PHE A 146 5.70 10.84 -48.68
N SER A 147 4.90 11.58 -47.92
CA SER A 147 3.73 11.02 -47.21
C SER A 147 2.44 11.29 -48.00
N GLU A 148 1.32 10.68 -47.59
CA GLU A 148 0.00 10.94 -48.17
C GLU A 148 -0.45 12.42 -48.07
N SER A 149 0.18 13.20 -47.18
CA SER A 149 -0.09 14.63 -46.99
C SER A 149 0.84 15.57 -47.78
N GLY A 150 1.79 15.04 -48.55
CA GLY A 150 2.77 15.81 -49.34
C GLY A 150 4.23 15.44 -49.06
N ALA A 151 5.16 16.18 -49.68
CA ALA A 151 6.59 16.01 -49.46
C ALA A 151 6.99 16.52 -48.06
N CYS A 152 7.43 15.61 -47.18
CA CYS A 152 7.97 15.97 -45.89
C CYS A 152 9.50 15.98 -45.99
N HIS A 153 10.10 17.13 -45.71
CA HIS A 153 11.55 17.29 -45.69
C HIS A 153 12.06 17.15 -44.26
N TYR A 154 12.76 16.06 -43.97
CA TYR A 154 13.37 15.80 -42.69
C TYR A 154 14.86 16.16 -42.76
N ASN A 155 15.24 17.26 -42.13
CA ASN A 155 16.65 17.56 -41.87
C ASN A 155 17.03 17.02 -40.49
N ILE A 156 17.39 15.74 -40.44
CA ILE A 156 17.71 15.01 -39.21
C ILE A 156 19.07 15.45 -38.63
N ASN A 157 19.87 16.20 -39.39
CA ASN A 157 21.19 16.69 -38.99
C ASN A 157 21.13 17.91 -38.03
N GLN A 158 20.41 17.79 -36.91
CA GLN A 158 20.35 18.84 -35.88
C GLN A 158 21.34 18.60 -34.73
N SER A 159 21.77 17.36 -34.50
CA SER A 159 22.84 17.00 -33.57
C SER A 159 24.06 16.54 -34.38
N LYS A 160 25.07 17.40 -34.57
CA LYS A 160 26.27 17.25 -35.42
C LYS A 160 27.17 16.01 -35.21
N ASN A 161 26.69 14.94 -34.59
CA ASN A 161 27.54 13.85 -34.10
C ASN A 161 27.32 12.48 -34.73
N TYR A 162 26.27 12.22 -35.53
CA TYR A 162 26.03 10.88 -36.10
C TYR A 162 25.87 10.94 -37.62
N ARG A 163 26.29 9.88 -38.31
CA ARG A 163 26.28 9.75 -39.77
C ARG A 163 25.37 8.63 -40.28
N SER A 164 25.19 7.57 -39.49
CA SER A 164 24.22 6.51 -39.74
C SER A 164 23.15 6.44 -38.64
N LEU A 165 21.92 6.10 -39.01
CA LEU A 165 20.77 5.96 -38.11
C LEU A 165 19.91 4.78 -38.53
N ALA A 166 19.47 3.97 -37.58
CA ALA A 166 18.37 3.03 -37.73
C ALA A 166 17.30 3.31 -36.66
N ILE A 167 16.02 3.24 -37.06
CA ILE A 167 14.84 3.42 -36.22
C ILE A 167 13.94 2.20 -36.43
N ILE A 168 13.76 1.43 -35.36
CA ILE A 168 13.05 0.16 -35.38
C ILE A 168 11.81 0.28 -34.51
N PRO A 169 10.60 0.15 -35.07
CA PRO A 169 9.37 0.18 -34.29
C PRO A 169 9.25 -1.06 -33.41
N LEU A 170 8.85 -0.85 -32.16
CA LEU A 170 8.54 -1.91 -31.21
C LEU A 170 7.03 -2.12 -31.21
N VAL A 171 6.57 -3.28 -31.66
CA VAL A 171 5.16 -3.59 -31.91
C VAL A 171 4.66 -4.67 -30.95
N GLU A 172 3.53 -4.44 -30.30
CA GLU A 172 2.79 -5.40 -29.47
C GLU A 172 1.34 -5.44 -29.96
N ASP A 173 0.82 -6.61 -30.33
CA ASP A 173 -0.56 -6.80 -30.79
C ASP A 173 -1.02 -5.77 -31.86
N ASP A 174 -0.17 -5.53 -32.88
CA ASP A 174 -0.33 -4.53 -33.95
C ASP A 174 -0.28 -3.04 -33.50
N GLU A 175 -0.09 -2.77 -32.20
CA GLU A 175 0.14 -1.43 -31.65
C GLU A 175 1.65 -1.13 -31.53
N LYS A 176 2.08 0.04 -32.02
CA LYS A 176 3.47 0.50 -31.86
C LYS A 176 3.67 1.09 -30.46
N ILE A 177 4.22 0.28 -29.55
CA ILE A 177 4.45 0.65 -28.15
C ILE A 177 5.75 1.44 -27.94
N GLY A 178 6.62 1.54 -28.95
CA GLY A 178 7.92 2.18 -28.79
C GLY A 178 8.78 2.23 -30.05
N LEU A 179 9.99 2.75 -29.88
CA LEU A 179 11.04 2.79 -30.89
C LEU A 179 12.39 2.36 -30.27
N MET A 180 13.20 1.68 -31.05
CA MET A 180 14.62 1.47 -30.81
C MET A 180 15.43 2.21 -31.87
N LEU A 181 16.24 3.17 -31.44
CA LEU A 181 17.09 3.99 -32.29
C LEU A 181 18.55 3.58 -32.08
N LEU A 182 19.24 3.30 -33.18
CA LEU A 182 20.66 2.95 -33.22
C LEU A 182 21.40 4.03 -34.01
N LYS A 183 22.45 4.61 -33.43
CA LYS A 183 23.17 5.75 -34.01
C LYS A 183 24.67 5.45 -34.07
N SER A 184 25.28 5.72 -35.23
CA SER A 184 26.73 5.56 -35.44
C SER A 184 27.34 6.82 -36.05
N LYS A 185 28.58 7.13 -35.68
CA LYS A 185 29.38 8.21 -36.26
C LYS A 185 29.99 7.85 -37.61
N GLU A 186 29.94 6.57 -37.97
CA GLU A 186 30.44 6.05 -39.23
C GLU A 186 29.36 6.10 -40.32
N ASP A 187 29.79 6.28 -41.57
CA ASP A 187 28.93 6.24 -42.75
C ASP A 187 28.62 4.79 -43.15
N ASN A 188 27.40 4.54 -43.64
CA ASN A 188 26.94 3.21 -44.09
C ASN A 188 27.18 2.10 -43.07
N TYR A 189 26.95 2.41 -41.80
CA TYR A 189 27.25 1.51 -40.69
C TYR A 189 26.35 0.27 -40.66
N PHE A 190 25.08 0.41 -41.03
CA PHE A 190 24.08 -0.66 -40.96
C PHE A 190 23.95 -1.39 -42.30
N THR A 191 23.75 -2.70 -42.23
CA THR A 191 23.39 -3.56 -43.36
C THR A 191 21.94 -4.06 -43.26
N GLU A 192 21.33 -4.46 -44.37
CA GLU A 192 19.97 -5.01 -44.39
C GLU A 192 19.83 -6.25 -43.46
N GLU A 193 20.82 -7.15 -43.45
CA GLU A 193 20.84 -8.32 -42.55
C GLU A 193 20.88 -7.93 -41.06
N GLU A 194 21.57 -6.83 -40.72
CA GLU A 194 21.59 -6.32 -39.35
C GLU A 194 20.27 -5.65 -38.97
N ILE A 195 19.62 -4.94 -39.91
CA ILE A 195 18.31 -4.35 -39.66
C ILE A 195 17.27 -5.45 -39.39
N ASP A 196 17.22 -6.50 -40.23
CA ASP A 196 16.35 -7.67 -39.99
C ASP A 196 16.61 -8.28 -38.61
N PHE A 197 17.89 -8.43 -38.25
CA PHE A 197 18.28 -8.93 -36.93
C PHE A 197 17.80 -8.03 -35.77
N TYR A 198 17.90 -6.71 -35.91
CA TYR A 198 17.45 -5.79 -34.88
C TYR A 198 15.92 -5.71 -34.80
N GLU A 199 15.20 -5.97 -35.89
CA GLU A 199 13.74 -6.14 -35.88
C GLU A 199 13.35 -7.37 -35.04
N ASP A 200 14.00 -8.53 -35.26
CA ASP A 200 13.79 -9.73 -34.44
C ASP A 200 14.12 -9.47 -32.95
N LEU A 201 15.16 -8.68 -32.67
CA LEU A 201 15.50 -8.27 -31.30
C LEU A 201 14.45 -7.31 -30.72
N GLY A 202 13.86 -6.45 -31.55
CA GLY A 202 12.77 -5.57 -31.19
C GLY A 202 11.56 -6.37 -30.69
N GLU A 203 11.16 -7.42 -31.40
CA GLU A 203 10.10 -8.34 -30.95
C GLU A 203 10.42 -8.98 -29.60
N THR A 204 11.66 -9.47 -29.43
CA THR A 204 12.11 -10.05 -28.16
C THR A 204 12.06 -9.02 -27.02
N LEU A 205 12.44 -7.77 -27.30
CA LEU A 205 12.44 -6.68 -26.32
C LEU A 205 11.02 -6.33 -25.87
N VAL A 206 10.05 -6.33 -26.79
CA VAL A 206 8.63 -6.15 -26.48
C VAL A 206 8.18 -7.23 -25.50
N VAL A 207 8.35 -8.50 -25.86
CA VAL A 207 7.96 -9.64 -25.01
C VAL A 207 8.64 -9.57 -23.65
N ALA A 208 9.93 -9.24 -23.60
CA ALA A 208 10.68 -9.12 -22.37
C ALA A 208 10.18 -7.96 -21.50
N THR A 209 9.78 -6.84 -22.10
CA THR A 209 9.24 -5.68 -21.39
C THR A 209 7.91 -6.04 -20.73
N SER A 210 7.00 -6.68 -21.47
CA SER A 210 5.69 -7.13 -20.97
C SER A 210 5.85 -8.21 -19.90
N TYR A 211 6.75 -9.17 -20.10
CA TYR A 211 7.09 -10.18 -19.10
C TYR A 211 7.64 -9.56 -17.80
N ARG A 212 8.56 -8.58 -17.90
CA ARG A 212 9.07 -7.85 -16.74
C ARG A 212 7.97 -7.10 -16.01
N MET A 213 7.05 -6.45 -16.74
CA MET A 213 5.92 -5.74 -16.14
C MET A 213 5.04 -6.69 -15.33
N ALA A 214 4.75 -7.87 -15.87
CA ALA A 214 4.01 -8.91 -15.15
C ALA A 214 4.76 -9.39 -13.89
N GLN A 215 6.07 -9.62 -13.99
CA GLN A 215 6.90 -10.06 -12.85
C GLN A 215 6.97 -9.01 -11.73
N VAL A 216 7.18 -7.74 -12.09
CA VAL A 216 7.19 -6.63 -11.11
C VAL A 216 5.81 -6.49 -10.48
N GLY A 217 4.73 -6.49 -11.28
CA GLY A 217 3.37 -6.42 -10.76
C GLY A 217 3.03 -7.55 -9.79
N LEU A 218 3.40 -8.79 -10.12
CA LEU A 218 3.20 -9.94 -9.22
C LEU A 218 3.98 -9.77 -7.92
N ARG A 219 5.24 -9.32 -7.98
CA ARG A 219 6.09 -9.12 -6.80
C ARG A 219 5.49 -8.07 -5.86
N GLU A 220 5.06 -6.93 -6.39
CA GLU A 220 4.46 -5.87 -5.57
C GLU A 220 3.11 -6.33 -4.98
N ARG A 221 2.32 -7.16 -5.69
CA ARG A 221 1.11 -7.79 -5.13
C ARG A 221 1.41 -8.76 -3.99
N VAL A 222 2.47 -9.56 -4.11
CA VAL A 222 2.89 -10.48 -3.04
C VAL A 222 3.31 -9.70 -1.79
N LYS A 223 4.04 -8.58 -1.96
CA LYS A 223 4.41 -7.67 -0.87
C LYS A 223 3.17 -7.11 -0.17
N GLU A 224 2.23 -6.55 -0.93
CA GLU A 224 0.95 -6.00 -0.43
C GLU A 224 0.18 -7.04 0.40
N LEU A 225 -0.05 -8.23 -0.18
CA LEU A 225 -0.78 -9.31 0.48
C LEU A 225 -0.07 -9.84 1.72
N THR A 226 1.26 -9.95 1.70
CA THR A 226 2.05 -10.39 2.86
C THR A 226 1.90 -9.41 4.02
N CYS A 227 1.90 -8.11 3.73
CA CYS A 227 1.69 -7.06 4.72
C CYS A 227 0.28 -7.17 5.34
N LEU A 228 -0.77 -7.14 4.51
CA LEU A 228 -2.16 -7.19 4.97
C LEU A 228 -2.48 -8.48 5.74
N TYR A 229 -2.01 -9.63 5.26
CA TYR A 229 -2.18 -10.90 5.97
C TYR A 229 -1.43 -10.92 7.30
N GLY A 230 -0.23 -10.33 7.35
CA GLY A 230 0.54 -10.16 8.58
C GLY A 230 -0.22 -9.34 9.63
N ILE A 231 -0.82 -8.22 9.20
CA ILE A 231 -1.65 -7.35 10.06
C ILE A 231 -2.87 -8.12 10.58
N SER A 232 -3.59 -8.83 9.71
CA SER A 232 -4.73 -9.68 10.10
C SER A 232 -4.34 -10.71 11.16
N ARG A 233 -3.19 -11.38 10.97
CA ARG A 233 -2.69 -12.40 11.91
C ARG A 233 -2.25 -11.81 13.25
N LEU A 234 -1.73 -10.58 13.27
CA LEU A 234 -1.47 -9.87 14.53
C LEU A 234 -2.79 -9.60 15.26
N ALA A 235 -3.84 -9.25 14.53
CA ALA A 235 -5.14 -8.92 15.09
C ALA A 235 -5.92 -10.12 15.63
N GLU A 236 -5.65 -11.34 15.17
CA GLU A 236 -6.31 -12.58 15.61
C GLU A 236 -5.81 -13.14 16.94
N LYS A 237 -4.61 -12.74 17.38
CA LYS A 237 -4.03 -13.25 18.63
C LYS A 237 -4.81 -12.71 19.85
N THR A 238 -5.35 -13.62 20.66
CA THR A 238 -6.28 -13.31 21.76
C THR A 238 -5.65 -12.58 22.96
N SER A 239 -4.33 -12.60 23.09
CA SER A 239 -3.60 -12.11 24.27
C SER A 239 -2.79 -10.84 24.03
N THR A 240 -2.97 -10.19 22.88
CA THR A 240 -2.07 -9.11 22.43
C THR A 240 -2.65 -7.74 22.77
N THR A 241 -1.84 -6.85 23.34
CA THR A 241 -2.28 -5.47 23.64
C THR A 241 -2.38 -4.64 22.36
N LEU A 242 -3.11 -3.53 22.39
CA LEU A 242 -3.16 -2.61 21.25
C LEU A 242 -1.75 -2.11 20.88
N GLU A 243 -0.93 -1.81 21.88
CA GLU A 243 0.46 -1.37 21.71
C GLU A 243 1.31 -2.42 20.98
N GLU A 244 1.20 -3.70 21.35
CA GLU A 244 1.91 -4.81 20.70
C GLU A 244 1.45 -5.00 19.26
N ILE A 245 0.15 -4.80 18.98
CA ILE A 245 -0.39 -4.85 17.62
C ILE A 245 0.17 -3.69 16.79
N LEU A 246 0.13 -2.46 17.32
CA LEU A 246 0.64 -1.26 16.63
C LEU A 246 2.13 -1.38 16.33
N GLN A 247 2.93 -1.86 17.30
CA GLN A 247 4.35 -2.13 17.08
C GLN A 247 4.53 -3.20 16.00
N GLY A 248 3.77 -4.30 16.06
CA GLY A 248 3.84 -5.35 15.04
C GLY A 248 3.45 -4.87 13.65
N ILE A 249 2.47 -3.97 13.52
CA ILE A 249 2.08 -3.36 12.24
C ILE A 249 3.25 -2.57 11.68
N VAL A 250 3.88 -1.72 12.49
CA VAL A 250 5.01 -0.89 12.07
C VAL A 250 6.16 -1.72 11.49
N GLU A 251 6.48 -2.87 12.08
CA GLU A 251 7.52 -3.77 11.58
C GLU A 251 7.15 -4.48 10.25
N LEU A 252 5.86 -4.58 9.92
CA LEU A 252 5.39 -5.20 8.68
C LEU A 252 5.36 -4.24 7.48
N LEU A 253 5.48 -2.93 7.70
CA LEU A 253 5.35 -1.93 6.64
C LEU A 253 6.58 -1.86 5.70
N PRO A 254 7.83 -1.74 6.18
CA PRO A 254 8.99 -1.56 5.30
C PRO A 254 9.14 -2.62 4.19
N PRO A 255 8.96 -3.94 4.46
CA PRO A 255 9.04 -4.96 3.42
C PRO A 255 8.01 -4.81 2.29
N ALA A 256 6.93 -4.08 2.54
CA ALA A 256 5.85 -3.89 1.59
C ALA A 256 6.09 -2.76 0.58
N TRP A 257 7.11 -1.92 0.81
CA TRP A 257 7.46 -0.78 -0.05
C TRP A 257 8.51 -1.16 -1.12
N LEU A 258 8.72 -0.24 -2.07
CA LEU A 258 9.58 -0.38 -3.24
C LEU A 258 11.04 -0.58 -2.83
N TYR A 259 11.48 0.16 -1.81
CA TYR A 259 12.84 0.11 -1.27
C TYR A 259 12.85 -0.25 0.23
N PRO A 260 12.65 -1.53 0.60
CA PRO A 260 12.57 -1.95 2.00
C PRO A 260 13.80 -1.59 2.84
N GLU A 261 14.99 -1.67 2.25
CA GLU A 261 16.27 -1.47 2.94
C GLU A 261 16.48 -0.05 3.48
N ILE A 262 15.76 0.93 2.93
CA ILE A 262 15.81 2.33 3.34
C ILE A 262 14.45 2.83 3.82
N ALA A 263 13.47 1.95 3.95
CA ALA A 263 12.13 2.27 4.40
C ALA A 263 12.05 2.18 5.93
N CYS A 264 11.54 3.23 6.54
CA CYS A 264 11.23 3.30 7.96
C CYS A 264 9.75 3.63 8.11
N ALA A 265 9.14 3.12 9.18
CA ALA A 265 7.73 3.31 9.44
C ALA A 265 7.49 3.84 10.85
N ARG A 266 6.44 4.64 10.99
CA ARG A 266 6.00 5.20 12.27
C ARG A 266 4.48 5.26 12.32
N ILE A 267 3.91 4.88 13.45
CA ILE A 267 2.51 5.14 13.78
C ILE A 267 2.47 6.04 15.01
N ILE A 268 1.73 7.15 14.93
CA ILE A 268 1.48 8.05 16.05
C ILE A 268 -0.01 8.03 16.36
N ILE A 269 -0.39 7.69 17.60
CA ILE A 269 -1.80 7.65 18.05
C ILE A 269 -1.88 8.18 19.48
N ASP A 270 -2.78 9.12 19.74
CA ASP A 270 -3.06 9.68 21.07
C ASP A 270 -1.80 10.09 21.86
N GLY A 271 -0.77 10.59 21.17
CA GLY A 271 0.51 11.02 21.73
C GLY A 271 1.57 9.93 21.89
N ASN A 272 1.22 8.65 21.67
CA ASN A 272 2.16 7.54 21.64
C ASN A 272 2.73 7.33 20.23
N SER A 273 4.01 6.97 20.14
CA SER A 273 4.71 6.75 18.87
C SER A 273 5.30 5.34 18.85
N TYR A 274 4.99 4.60 17.78
CA TYR A 274 5.48 3.26 17.49
C TYR A 274 6.36 3.36 16.24
N ILE A 275 7.57 2.84 16.29
CA ILE A 275 8.59 3.04 15.24
C ILE A 275 9.30 1.73 14.93
N THR A 276 9.77 1.59 13.69
CA THR A 276 10.68 0.50 13.31
C THR A 276 11.99 0.62 14.07
N GLU A 277 12.66 -0.50 14.38
CA GLU A 277 13.94 -0.50 15.13
C GLU A 277 14.98 0.50 14.60
N ASN A 278 15.09 0.64 13.28
CA ASN A 278 16.07 1.53 12.63
C ASN A 278 15.47 2.85 12.14
N PHE A 279 14.42 3.35 12.79
CA PHE A 279 13.72 4.56 12.32
C PHE A 279 14.66 5.77 12.24
N GLN A 280 14.74 6.34 11.05
CA GLN A 280 15.39 7.61 10.79
C GLN A 280 14.47 8.47 9.94
N ASP A 281 14.48 9.77 10.22
CA ASP A 281 13.75 10.70 9.39
C ASP A 281 14.46 10.91 8.04
N GLY A 282 13.72 11.32 7.02
CA GLY A 282 14.23 11.33 5.65
C GLY A 282 13.55 12.33 4.74
N PRO A 283 14.13 12.57 3.55
CA PRO A 283 13.66 13.60 2.61
C PRO A 283 12.32 13.25 1.96
N GLN A 284 12.00 11.97 1.81
CA GLN A 284 10.80 11.51 1.12
C GLN A 284 9.88 10.80 2.11
N LYS A 285 8.65 11.29 2.25
CA LYS A 285 7.67 10.80 3.22
C LYS A 285 6.30 10.62 2.62
N GLN A 286 5.58 9.67 3.18
CA GLN A 286 4.20 9.39 2.86
C GLN A 286 3.42 9.21 4.16
N LYS A 287 2.19 9.73 4.22
CA LYS A 287 1.36 9.71 5.42
C LYS A 287 -0.07 9.35 5.08
N ALA A 288 -0.73 8.66 6.01
CA ALA A 288 -2.17 8.47 6.00
C ALA A 288 -2.74 8.73 7.40
N ASP A 289 -3.82 9.49 7.47
CA ASP A 289 -4.48 9.84 8.71
C ASP A 289 -5.27 8.65 9.27
N ILE A 290 -5.18 8.44 10.58
CA ILE A 290 -5.97 7.47 11.33
C ILE A 290 -7.17 8.23 11.89
N VAL A 291 -8.34 7.92 11.32
CA VAL A 291 -9.62 8.54 11.70
C VAL A 291 -10.50 7.49 12.37
N VAL A 292 -10.89 7.74 13.61
CA VAL A 292 -11.75 6.86 14.42
C VAL A 292 -13.03 7.63 14.73
N GLU A 293 -14.19 7.07 14.39
CA GLU A 293 -15.50 7.73 14.58
C GLU A 293 -15.61 9.16 13.99
N GLY A 294 -14.83 9.45 12.94
CA GLY A 294 -14.79 10.76 12.29
C GLY A 294 -13.81 11.77 12.92
N GLU A 295 -13.13 11.41 14.00
CA GLU A 295 -12.11 12.23 14.64
C GLU A 295 -10.70 11.78 14.23
N HIS A 296 -9.83 12.75 13.94
CA HIS A 296 -8.41 12.50 13.70
C HIS A 296 -7.72 12.12 15.02
N ARG A 297 -7.21 10.89 15.09
CA ARG A 297 -6.53 10.36 16.29
C ARG A 297 -5.04 10.13 16.12
N GLY A 298 -4.58 10.11 14.86
CA GLY A 298 -3.22 9.71 14.59
C GLY A 298 -2.84 9.70 13.13
N VAL A 299 -1.65 9.19 12.86
CA VAL A 299 -1.09 9.09 11.51
C VAL A 299 -0.21 7.86 11.38
N VAL A 300 -0.32 7.17 10.25
CA VAL A 300 0.66 6.19 9.76
C VAL A 300 1.60 6.93 8.82
N GLU A 301 2.91 6.78 9.00
CA GLU A 301 3.93 7.44 8.20
C GLU A 301 4.98 6.42 7.71
N MET A 302 5.31 6.55 6.43
CA MET A 302 6.43 5.88 5.78
C MET A 302 7.48 6.91 5.38
N VAL A 303 8.74 6.56 5.57
CA VAL A 303 9.89 7.44 5.32
C VAL A 303 10.96 6.68 4.58
N TYR A 304 11.53 7.28 3.53
CA TYR A 304 12.79 6.82 2.95
C TYR A 304 13.95 7.65 3.48
N THR A 305 14.95 6.97 4.05
CA THR A 305 16.11 7.61 4.71
C THR A 305 17.07 8.27 3.73
N VAL A 306 17.01 7.91 2.45
CA VAL A 306 17.83 8.45 1.37
C VAL A 306 16.94 8.87 0.21
N GLU A 307 17.27 9.99 -0.42
CA GLU A 307 16.57 10.44 -1.62
C GLU A 307 16.81 9.46 -2.77
N LYS A 308 15.73 8.93 -3.33
CA LYS A 308 15.75 8.07 -4.52
C LYS A 308 15.18 8.81 -5.73
N ILE A 309 15.76 8.50 -6.89
CA ILE A 309 15.28 8.96 -8.19
C ILE A 309 13.82 8.52 -8.35
N GLU A 310 12.98 9.46 -8.75
CA GLU A 310 11.57 9.22 -9.03
C GLU A 310 11.43 8.19 -10.16
N LEU A 311 10.79 7.06 -9.86
CA LEU A 311 10.47 6.05 -10.87
C LEU A 311 8.98 6.18 -11.17
N ASP A 312 8.67 6.60 -12.40
CA ASP A 312 7.32 6.76 -12.97
C ASP A 312 6.42 7.86 -12.35
N GLU A 313 6.15 7.82 -11.05
CA GLU A 313 5.09 8.63 -10.39
C GLU A 313 5.55 9.30 -9.07
N GLY A 314 6.87 9.49 -8.92
CA GLY A 314 7.50 9.98 -7.69
C GLY A 314 8.19 8.86 -6.90
N PRO A 315 8.57 9.09 -5.63
CA PRO A 315 9.25 8.09 -4.83
C PRO A 315 8.36 6.93 -4.36
N PHE A 316 7.05 7.15 -4.30
CA PHE A 316 6.06 6.17 -3.84
C PHE A 316 5.07 5.82 -4.95
N LEU A 317 4.87 4.53 -5.19
CA LEU A 317 3.94 3.97 -6.17
C LEU A 317 2.48 4.28 -5.79
N LYS A 318 1.59 4.29 -6.78
CA LYS A 318 0.14 4.45 -6.56
C LYS A 318 -0.44 3.37 -5.66
N GLU A 319 0.05 2.15 -5.79
CA GLU A 319 -0.35 1.01 -4.98
C GLU A 319 0.07 1.19 -3.51
N GLU A 320 1.25 1.76 -3.25
CA GLU A 320 1.73 2.06 -1.90
C GLU A 320 0.89 3.15 -1.22
N ARG A 321 0.45 4.16 -1.99
CA ARG A 321 -0.53 5.18 -1.54
C ARG A 321 -1.82 4.54 -1.09
N LYS A 322 -2.36 3.62 -1.89
CA LYS A 322 -3.56 2.87 -1.50
C LYS A 322 -3.32 1.95 -0.31
N LEU A 323 -2.13 1.36 -0.21
CA LEU A 323 -1.77 0.44 0.87
C LEU A 323 -1.71 1.17 2.21
N ILE A 324 -1.00 2.30 2.32
CA ILE A 324 -0.92 3.06 3.58
C ILE A 324 -2.29 3.56 4.05
N ASP A 325 -3.16 3.98 3.12
CA ASP A 325 -4.54 4.35 3.44
C ASP A 325 -5.34 3.16 3.96
N THR A 326 -5.10 1.97 3.41
CA THR A 326 -5.74 0.73 3.86
C THR A 326 -5.26 0.34 5.25
N ILE A 327 -3.96 0.46 5.52
CA ILE A 327 -3.39 0.20 6.84
C ILE A 327 -3.95 1.18 7.88
N ALA A 328 -4.05 2.48 7.57
CA ALA A 328 -4.62 3.47 8.48
C ALA A 328 -6.08 3.13 8.85
N ARG A 329 -6.88 2.68 7.88
CA ARG A 329 -8.24 2.18 8.12
C ARG A 329 -8.26 0.91 8.98
N GLU A 330 -7.39 -0.06 8.72
CA GLU A 330 -7.31 -1.28 9.54
C GLU A 330 -6.92 -0.98 10.99
N VAL A 331 -5.98 -0.06 11.20
CA VAL A 331 -5.61 0.43 12.53
C VAL A 331 -6.81 1.08 13.23
N ALA A 332 -7.53 1.97 12.54
CA ALA A 332 -8.73 2.60 13.08
C ALA A 332 -9.80 1.57 13.48
N LEU A 333 -10.12 0.63 12.59
CA LEU A 333 -11.08 -0.46 12.85
C LEU A 333 -10.68 -1.30 14.07
N LYS A 334 -9.37 -1.53 14.26
CA LYS A 334 -8.87 -2.31 15.39
C LYS A 334 -9.05 -1.57 16.71
N ILE A 335 -8.86 -0.25 16.71
CA ILE A 335 -9.07 0.63 17.86
C ILE A 335 -10.56 0.65 18.23
N GLU A 336 -11.45 0.88 17.26
CA GLU A 336 -12.90 0.86 17.45
C GLU A 336 -13.37 -0.47 18.05
N LYS A 337 -12.91 -1.59 17.49
CA LYS A 337 -13.24 -2.93 18.00
C LYS A 337 -12.78 -3.12 19.44
N ARG A 338 -11.63 -2.57 19.82
CA ARG A 338 -11.12 -2.70 21.20
C ARG A 338 -11.93 -1.86 22.17
N HIS A 339 -12.24 -0.61 21.81
CA HIS A 339 -13.12 0.25 22.62
C HIS A 339 -14.49 -0.39 22.84
N ALA A 340 -15.11 -0.92 21.79
CA ALA A 340 -16.41 -1.58 21.89
C ALA A 340 -16.38 -2.80 22.82
N GLU A 341 -15.30 -3.61 22.79
CA GLU A 341 -15.16 -4.77 23.68
C GLU A 341 -14.99 -4.33 25.15
N ASP A 342 -14.18 -3.30 25.41
CA ASP A 342 -13.96 -2.78 26.76
C ASP A 342 -15.23 -2.16 27.35
N GLU A 343 -16.02 -1.43 26.54
CA GLU A 343 -17.33 -0.92 26.94
C GLU A 343 -18.33 -2.05 27.22
N ARG A 344 -18.34 -3.09 26.37
CA ARG A 344 -19.20 -4.27 26.56
C ARG A 344 -18.90 -4.96 27.89
N ILE A 345 -17.61 -5.14 28.22
CA ILE A 345 -17.18 -5.73 29.49
C ILE A 345 -17.68 -4.88 30.68
N LYS A 346 -17.48 -3.55 30.63
CA LYS A 346 -17.95 -2.64 31.69
C LYS A 346 -19.47 -2.70 31.88
N LEU A 347 -20.24 -2.67 30.79
CA LEU A 347 -21.70 -2.78 30.83
C LEU A 347 -22.14 -4.13 31.40
N GLN A 348 -21.46 -5.22 31.04
CA GLN A 348 -21.75 -6.55 31.57
C GLN A 348 -21.51 -6.63 33.08
N GLU A 349 -20.43 -6.02 33.58
CA GLU A 349 -20.17 -5.94 35.02
C GLU A 349 -21.24 -5.13 35.77
N GLN A 350 -21.64 -3.98 35.22
CA GLN A 350 -22.72 -3.16 35.78
C GLN A 350 -24.05 -3.91 35.81
N LEU A 351 -24.40 -4.63 34.73
CA LEU A 351 -25.60 -5.47 34.69
C LEU A 351 -25.55 -6.59 35.74
N ARG A 352 -24.41 -7.29 35.86
CA ARG A 352 -24.24 -8.33 36.90
C ARG A 352 -24.37 -7.75 38.30
N HIS A 353 -23.91 -6.53 38.54
CA HIS A 353 -24.09 -5.87 39.82
C HIS A 353 -25.56 -5.49 40.08
N ALA A 354 -26.24 -4.92 39.08
CA ALA A 354 -27.65 -4.55 39.18
C ALA A 354 -28.55 -5.77 39.42
N ASP A 355 -28.31 -6.88 38.70
CA ASP A 355 -29.05 -8.13 38.84
C ASP A 355 -28.90 -8.76 40.24
N ARG A 356 -27.67 -8.73 40.78
CA ARG A 356 -27.41 -9.14 42.17
C ARG A 356 -28.19 -8.30 43.17
N LEU A 357 -28.19 -6.97 43.00
CA LEU A 357 -28.94 -6.07 43.89
C LEU A 357 -30.45 -6.29 43.77
N ALA A 358 -30.98 -6.48 42.57
CA ALA A 358 -32.40 -6.77 42.34
C ALA A 358 -32.81 -8.09 43.01
N THR A 359 -32.00 -9.14 42.87
CA THR A 359 -32.21 -10.44 43.53
C THR A 359 -32.21 -10.30 45.05
N ILE A 360 -31.25 -9.57 45.62
CA ILE A 360 -31.20 -9.28 47.06
C ILE A 360 -32.44 -8.48 47.48
N GLY A 361 -32.88 -7.51 46.68
CA GLY A 361 -34.11 -6.72 46.89
C GLY A 361 -35.37 -7.58 46.99
N GLN A 362 -35.59 -8.44 46.01
CA GLN A 362 -36.74 -9.32 45.96
C GLN A 362 -36.77 -10.31 47.13
N LEU A 363 -35.61 -10.94 47.44
CA LEU A 363 -35.50 -11.86 48.57
C LEU A 363 -35.68 -11.13 49.91
N SER A 364 -35.09 -9.94 50.08
CA SER A 364 -35.18 -9.18 51.32
C SER A 364 -36.60 -8.74 51.64
N ALA A 365 -37.40 -8.38 50.63
CA ALA A 365 -38.80 -8.01 50.82
C ALA A 365 -39.66 -9.19 51.32
N GLY A 366 -39.46 -10.39 50.74
CA GLY A 366 -40.14 -11.61 51.18
C GLY A 366 -39.73 -12.04 52.58
N VAL A 367 -38.40 -12.13 52.82
CA VAL A 367 -37.82 -12.50 54.12
C VAL A 367 -38.23 -11.50 55.21
N ALA A 368 -38.26 -10.20 54.92
CA ALA A 368 -38.67 -9.19 55.88
C ALA A 368 -40.12 -9.37 56.34
N HIS A 369 -41.03 -9.74 55.43
CA HIS A 369 -42.42 -9.98 55.80
C HIS A 369 -42.56 -11.21 56.72
N GLU A 370 -41.97 -12.33 56.30
CA GLU A 370 -42.02 -13.60 57.05
C GLU A 370 -41.31 -13.55 58.41
N LEU A 371 -40.27 -12.72 58.57
CA LEU A 371 -39.59 -12.52 59.86
C LEU A 371 -40.29 -11.49 60.75
N ASN A 372 -40.90 -10.44 60.19
CA ASN A 372 -41.55 -9.41 60.99
C ASN A 372 -42.81 -9.93 61.70
N GLU A 373 -43.55 -10.87 61.12
CA GLU A 373 -44.73 -11.48 61.76
C GLU A 373 -44.40 -12.19 63.08
N PRO A 374 -43.51 -13.21 63.13
CA PRO A 374 -43.18 -13.88 64.38
C PRO A 374 -42.47 -12.96 65.37
N LEU A 375 -41.61 -12.03 64.91
CA LEU A 375 -40.98 -11.04 65.79
C LEU A 375 -42.01 -10.11 66.45
N SER A 376 -43.06 -9.71 65.72
CA SER A 376 -44.14 -8.90 66.28
C SER A 376 -44.94 -9.66 67.34
N ASN A 377 -45.18 -10.96 67.12
CA ASN A 377 -45.82 -11.82 68.10
C ASN A 377 -44.96 -12.02 69.37
N ILE A 378 -43.68 -12.34 69.21
CA ILE A 378 -42.72 -12.50 70.32
C ILE A 378 -42.65 -11.20 71.13
N LEU A 379 -42.51 -10.06 70.45
CA LEU A 379 -42.47 -8.75 71.10
C LEU A 379 -43.79 -8.45 71.84
N GLY A 380 -44.94 -8.75 71.23
CA GLY A 380 -46.26 -8.56 71.82
C GLY A 380 -46.45 -9.38 73.09
N PHE A 381 -46.17 -10.69 73.04
CA PHE A 381 -46.24 -11.56 74.23
C PHE A 381 -45.24 -11.15 75.30
N ALA A 382 -44.00 -10.83 74.94
CA ALA A 382 -42.99 -10.37 75.90
C ALA A 382 -43.43 -9.06 76.60
N GLN A 383 -44.03 -8.12 75.86
CA GLN A 383 -44.58 -6.90 76.44
C GLN A 383 -45.78 -7.16 77.37
N LEU A 384 -46.65 -8.12 77.04
CA LEU A 384 -47.76 -8.53 77.91
C LEU A 384 -47.25 -9.17 79.20
N ILE A 385 -46.28 -10.09 79.11
CA ILE A 385 -45.64 -10.71 80.27
C ILE A 385 -45.01 -9.62 81.15
N LYS A 386 -44.28 -8.67 80.56
CA LYS A 386 -43.64 -7.56 81.30
C LYS A 386 -44.63 -6.73 82.14
N LYS A 387 -45.90 -6.64 81.73
CA LYS A 387 -46.96 -5.92 82.47
C LYS A 387 -47.56 -6.72 83.63
N TYR A 388 -47.21 -8.00 83.81
CA TYR A 388 -47.77 -8.84 84.88
C TYR A 388 -47.18 -8.47 86.26
N PRO A 389 -48.00 -8.10 87.27
CA PRO A 389 -47.50 -7.49 88.52
C PRO A 389 -46.68 -8.41 89.44
N LYS A 390 -46.81 -9.74 89.31
CA LYS A 390 -46.21 -10.74 90.22
C LYS A 390 -44.94 -11.42 89.65
N LEU A 391 -44.24 -10.78 88.73
CA LEU A 391 -43.01 -11.32 88.15
C LEU A 391 -41.83 -11.27 89.12
N SER A 392 -41.03 -12.35 89.15
CA SER A 392 -39.73 -12.34 89.82
C SER A 392 -38.78 -11.34 89.14
N GLU A 393 -37.82 -10.79 89.90
CA GLU A 393 -36.78 -9.89 89.36
C GLU A 393 -36.02 -10.50 88.19
N GLN A 394 -35.70 -11.80 88.28
CA GLN A 394 -34.98 -12.52 87.23
C GLN A 394 -35.81 -12.64 85.95
N THR A 395 -37.07 -13.06 86.06
CA THR A 395 -37.97 -13.19 84.90
C THR A 395 -38.20 -11.84 84.22
N ARG A 396 -38.27 -10.74 84.99
CA ARG A 396 -38.41 -9.39 84.43
C ARG A 396 -37.20 -8.99 83.58
N LYS A 397 -35.98 -9.26 84.05
CA LYS A 397 -34.74 -9.02 83.30
C LYS A 397 -34.67 -9.87 82.03
N ASP A 398 -35.10 -11.13 82.09
CA ASP A 398 -35.08 -12.03 80.94
C ASP A 398 -36.10 -11.59 79.86
N VAL A 399 -37.31 -11.18 80.25
CA VAL A 399 -38.31 -10.61 79.34
C VAL A 399 -37.81 -9.32 78.69
N GLU A 400 -37.10 -8.47 79.43
CA GLU A 400 -36.51 -7.24 78.90
C GLU A 400 -35.42 -7.52 77.85
N LYS A 401 -34.61 -8.58 78.04
CA LYS A 401 -33.66 -9.03 77.02
C LYS A 401 -34.38 -9.51 75.75
N ILE A 402 -35.47 -10.26 75.88
CA ILE A 402 -36.29 -10.72 74.73
C ILE A 402 -36.84 -9.52 73.94
N VAL A 403 -37.36 -8.52 74.64
CA VAL A 403 -37.86 -7.27 74.02
C VAL A 403 -36.73 -6.56 73.26
N LYS A 404 -35.55 -6.36 73.90
CA LYS A 404 -34.40 -5.72 73.26
C LYS A 404 -33.93 -6.49 72.03
N ALA A 405 -33.80 -7.81 72.11
CA ALA A 405 -33.39 -8.65 70.99
C ALA A 405 -34.38 -8.60 69.81
N SER A 406 -35.68 -8.62 70.10
CA SER A 406 -36.73 -8.57 69.07
C SER A 406 -36.75 -7.22 68.33
N LEU A 407 -36.56 -6.11 69.08
CA LEU A 407 -36.44 -4.78 68.49
C LEU A 407 -35.17 -4.63 67.65
N HIS A 408 -34.04 -5.17 68.12
CA HIS A 408 -32.79 -5.17 67.37
C HIS A 408 -32.92 -5.96 66.06
N ALA A 409 -33.50 -7.16 66.09
CA ALA A 409 -33.75 -7.96 64.90
C ALA A 409 -34.62 -7.23 63.86
N ARG A 410 -35.68 -6.54 64.32
CA ARG A 410 -36.51 -5.67 63.46
C ARG A 410 -35.71 -4.54 62.81
N GLU A 411 -34.80 -3.92 63.55
CA GLU A 411 -33.98 -2.83 63.01
C GLU A 411 -32.99 -3.35 61.94
N VAL A 412 -32.37 -4.52 62.16
CA VAL A 412 -31.49 -5.16 61.16
C VAL A 412 -32.26 -5.47 59.86
N ILE A 413 -33.46 -6.04 59.96
CA ILE A 413 -34.33 -6.32 58.80
C ILE A 413 -34.70 -5.03 58.06
N LYS A 414 -34.99 -3.95 58.80
CA LYS A 414 -35.31 -2.64 58.24
C LYS A 414 -34.11 -2.05 57.49
N LYS A 415 -32.89 -2.13 58.06
CA LYS A 415 -31.65 -1.66 57.41
C LYS A 415 -31.37 -2.43 56.12
N LEU A 416 -31.57 -3.76 56.12
CA LEU A 416 -31.43 -4.61 54.93
C LEU A 416 -32.44 -4.23 53.82
N MET A 417 -33.71 -3.98 54.18
CA MET A 417 -34.73 -3.55 53.21
C MET A 417 -34.45 -2.17 52.59
N ILE A 418 -33.88 -1.24 53.36
CA ILE A 418 -33.48 0.08 52.84
C ILE A 418 -32.36 -0.07 51.82
N PHE A 419 -31.36 -0.90 52.13
CA PHE A 419 -30.25 -1.17 51.22
C PHE A 419 -30.67 -1.86 49.92
N ALA A 420 -31.66 -2.76 50.00
CA ALA A 420 -32.10 -3.57 48.87
C ALA A 420 -33.24 -2.92 48.06
N ARG A 421 -33.77 -1.76 48.49
CA ARG A 421 -34.87 -1.05 47.82
C ARG A 421 -34.37 -0.25 46.62
N GLN A 422 -34.76 -0.67 45.42
CA GLN A 422 -34.85 0.20 44.25
C GLN A 422 -36.24 0.88 44.24
N MET A 423 -36.39 2.02 44.93
CA MET A 423 -37.53 2.91 44.69
C MET A 423 -37.04 4.09 43.84
N PRO A 424 -37.72 4.45 42.73
CA PRO A 424 -37.37 5.65 42.00
C PRO A 424 -37.46 6.85 42.97
N PRO A 425 -36.42 7.70 43.06
CA PRO A 425 -36.38 8.79 44.01
C PRO A 425 -37.54 9.76 43.76
N GLN A 426 -38.37 9.99 44.78
CA GLN A 426 -39.39 11.04 44.73
C GLN A 426 -38.76 12.38 45.13
N LYS A 427 -38.84 13.38 44.25
CA LYS A 427 -38.39 14.74 44.56
C LYS A 427 -39.43 15.44 45.45
N THR A 428 -39.05 15.74 46.69
CA THR A 428 -39.86 16.50 47.65
C THR A 428 -38.99 17.56 48.34
N GLN A 429 -39.61 18.60 48.90
CA GLN A 429 -38.88 19.52 49.79
C GLN A 429 -38.52 18.78 51.09
N VAL A 430 -37.24 18.79 51.43
CA VAL A 430 -36.69 18.10 52.61
C VAL A 430 -35.78 19.03 53.41
N ASN A 431 -35.72 18.81 54.72
CA ASN A 431 -34.77 19.49 55.59
C ASN A 431 -33.43 18.74 55.56
N LEU A 432 -32.41 19.36 54.97
CA LEU A 432 -31.09 18.77 54.79
C LEU A 432 -30.41 18.41 56.12
N ASN A 433 -30.54 19.25 57.14
CA ASN A 433 -29.92 18.99 58.45
C ASN A 433 -30.45 17.69 59.06
N ARG A 434 -31.76 17.44 58.92
CA ARG A 434 -32.40 16.23 59.40
C ARG A 434 -31.94 14.98 58.63
N ILE A 435 -31.76 15.07 57.31
CA ILE A 435 -31.25 13.95 56.50
C ILE A 435 -29.80 13.60 56.86
N VAL A 436 -28.98 14.62 57.12
CA VAL A 436 -27.58 14.42 57.54
C VAL A 436 -27.50 13.76 58.92
N GLU A 437 -28.31 14.18 59.89
CA GLU A 437 -28.40 13.54 61.20
C GLU A 437 -28.90 12.08 61.11
N GLU A 438 -29.94 11.82 60.31
CA GLU A 438 -30.47 10.47 60.08
C GLU A 438 -29.44 9.57 59.35
N GLY A 439 -28.64 10.13 58.43
CA GLY A 439 -27.56 9.43 57.73
C GLY A 439 -26.36 9.10 58.62
N LEU A 440 -25.96 10.02 59.50
CA LEU A 440 -24.89 9.80 60.49
C LEU A 440 -25.23 8.66 61.46
N TYR A 441 -26.49 8.59 61.93
CA TYR A 441 -26.96 7.48 62.76
C TYR A 441 -26.84 6.10 62.09
N PHE A 442 -26.87 6.06 60.75
CA PHE A 442 -26.74 4.81 60.00
C PHE A 442 -25.28 4.33 59.86
N LEU A 443 -24.31 5.24 59.97
CA LEU A 443 -22.87 4.98 59.83
C LEU A 443 -22.16 4.73 61.17
N GLU A 444 -22.71 5.19 62.30
CA GLU A 444 -22.12 5.02 63.64
C GLU A 444 -22.52 3.69 64.36
N SER A 445 -22.42 2.54 63.70
CA SER A 445 -22.53 1.22 64.39
C SER A 445 -21.34 0.32 64.11
#